data_AF-A0A9D6TFY8-F1
#
_entry.id   AF-A0A9D6TFY8-F1
#
_cell.length_a   1.000
_cell.length_b   1.000
_cell.length_c   1.000
_cell.angle_alpha   90.00
_cell.angle_beta   90.00
_cell.angle_gamma   90.00
#
_symmetry.space_group_name_H-M   'P 1'
#
loop_
_entity.id
_entity.type
_entity.pdbx_description
1 polymer ?
#
loop_
_entity_poly.entity_id
_entity_poly.type
_entity_poly.pdbx_seq_one_letter_code
_entity_poly.pdbx_strand_id
1 'polypeptide(L)'
;MRTAGHFRLMNAVTNAVLMWWLLAAAGLPAVAQCPDDCPVPGGGSGSVDCLAEFDGLPAVHRVVSCQDGDTSCDQDGTANGACVFDVIVCLNQDDPRLPACTAKGVSSFKIRGAGHDAELAGLESKVAALGLPTSASTCSASQAVTVALAGSAEQPRAGRKRLHAATRGEGGRDFDRLSLVCTPPPRPLGRRRFSINPSTSPLVAVLGDLPINAGRFQGWLELDAGTPDENGVAAIDVAASSEYIFADLRPLSPMIVCLKPLVPALNAGAIACKGQQDFSFSVAVDHVAGVVGENDFTAEQCQAMCGPIGCGTVEGADDPHPNVCNGPVSAGVGMRGDSGRGAVALAPDPETEEGGLQFELSFVKPGACRNNENQECSADADCGEGDICMEACGDGRPDMATAVPFSSGPVRVQVANADGVVGEPPRTYDVRGQNFSCSRWTTENGPGKLVFAFAQLHAFSTGSDLPPSDLITAFVLSDK
;
A
#
# COMPACT_ATOMS: atom_id res chain seq x y z
N MET A 1 47.96 -19.22 -28.96
CA MET A 1 48.47 -20.31 -28.10
C MET A 1 47.41 -20.64 -27.08
N ARG A 2 46.96 -21.89 -27.07
CA ARG A 2 45.93 -22.46 -26.19
C ARG A 2 46.58 -22.88 -24.86
N THR A 3 45.85 -22.81 -23.76
CA THR A 3 45.87 -23.86 -22.72
C THR A 3 44.56 -23.89 -21.96
N ALA A 4 43.88 -25.03 -22.07
CA ALA A 4 42.74 -25.45 -21.28
C ALA A 4 43.22 -26.38 -20.15
N GLY A 5 42.64 -26.27 -18.96
CA GLY A 5 42.89 -27.19 -17.84
C GLY A 5 41.64 -28.04 -17.56
N HIS A 6 41.71 -29.30 -17.97
CA HIS A 6 40.79 -30.38 -17.61
C HIS A 6 41.09 -30.89 -16.20
N PHE A 7 40.07 -31.28 -15.41
CA PHE A 7 40.24 -32.24 -14.32
C PHE A 7 39.21 -33.38 -14.46
N ARG A 8 39.74 -34.60 -14.63
CA ARG A 8 39.05 -35.91 -14.67
C ARG A 8 38.69 -36.33 -13.22
N LEU A 9 37.50 -36.87 -12.92
CA LEU A 9 36.95 -38.23 -13.15
C LEU A 9 37.69 -39.39 -12.43
N MET A 10 36.88 -40.27 -11.79
CA MET A 10 37.10 -41.65 -11.25
C MET A 10 36.88 -41.75 -9.72
N ASN A 11 36.20 -42.73 -9.10
CA ASN A 11 35.61 -44.05 -9.43
C ASN A 11 34.54 -44.37 -8.35
N ALA A 12 33.33 -44.86 -8.68
CA ALA A 12 32.93 -46.28 -8.78
C ALA A 12 33.12 -47.14 -7.51
N VAL A 13 32.02 -47.50 -6.83
CA VAL A 13 31.86 -48.79 -6.13
C VAL A 13 30.40 -49.29 -6.30
N THR A 14 30.31 -50.44 -6.94
CA THR A 14 29.16 -51.36 -7.09
C THR A 14 28.95 -52.21 -5.84
N ASN A 15 27.71 -52.57 -5.49
CA ASN A 15 27.27 -53.97 -5.32
C ASN A 15 25.78 -54.14 -5.00
N ALA A 16 25.25 -55.27 -5.47
CA ALA A 16 23.87 -55.69 -5.59
C ALA A 16 23.22 -56.16 -4.28
N VAL A 17 21.88 -56.32 -4.28
CA VAL A 17 21.12 -57.54 -3.91
C VAL A 17 19.64 -57.35 -4.32
N LEU A 18 19.09 -58.34 -5.03
CA LEU A 18 17.68 -58.51 -5.34
C LEU A 18 16.88 -58.87 -4.07
N MET A 19 15.67 -58.31 -3.91
CA MET A 19 14.56 -59.08 -3.32
C MET A 19 13.20 -58.57 -3.80
N TRP A 20 12.52 -59.43 -4.56
CA TRP A 20 11.11 -59.31 -4.93
C TRP A 20 10.21 -59.44 -3.70
N TRP A 21 9.26 -58.53 -3.55
CA TRP A 21 7.99 -58.78 -2.88
C TRP A 21 6.85 -58.36 -3.81
N LEU A 22 6.13 -59.35 -4.32
CA LEU A 22 4.81 -59.22 -4.91
C LEU A 22 3.81 -59.00 -3.76
N LEU A 23 3.53 -57.73 -3.45
CA LEU A 23 2.35 -57.34 -2.68
C LEU A 23 1.23 -57.01 -3.69
N ALA A 24 0.31 -57.96 -3.86
CA ALA A 24 -0.99 -57.68 -4.45
C ALA A 24 -1.78 -56.80 -3.47
N ALA A 25 -1.54 -55.48 -3.52
CA ALA A 25 -2.47 -54.52 -2.97
C ALA A 25 -3.71 -54.56 -3.85
N ALA A 26 -4.82 -55.08 -3.32
CA ALA A 26 -6.14 -54.77 -3.84
C ALA A 26 -6.27 -53.24 -3.80
N GLY A 27 -6.05 -52.60 -4.93
CA GLY A 27 -6.33 -51.19 -5.10
C GLY A 27 -7.79 -50.97 -4.81
N LEU A 28 -8.10 -50.35 -3.67
CA LEU A 28 -9.34 -49.63 -3.51
C LEU A 28 -9.47 -48.71 -4.73
N PRO A 29 -10.65 -48.63 -5.39
CA PRO A 29 -10.82 -47.67 -6.46
C PRO A 29 -10.45 -46.30 -5.90
N ALA A 30 -9.46 -45.65 -6.53
CA ALA A 30 -9.21 -44.24 -6.30
C ALA A 30 -10.55 -43.55 -6.53
N VAL A 31 -11.13 -42.99 -5.47
CA VAL A 31 -12.29 -42.12 -5.56
C VAL A 31 -11.87 -41.03 -6.55
N ALA A 32 -12.54 -40.96 -7.69
CA ALA A 32 -12.22 -40.00 -8.73
C ALA A 32 -12.20 -38.61 -8.09
N GLN A 33 -11.01 -38.04 -7.94
CA GLN A 33 -10.87 -36.63 -7.63
C GLN A 33 -11.44 -35.90 -8.83
N CYS A 34 -12.61 -35.32 -8.64
CA CYS A 34 -13.05 -34.15 -9.36
C CYS A 34 -11.85 -33.22 -9.62
N PRO A 35 -11.39 -33.06 -10.88
CA PRO A 35 -10.49 -31.97 -11.25
C PRO A 35 -11.18 -30.63 -10.99
N ASP A 36 -10.45 -29.52 -11.18
CA ASP A 36 -10.95 -28.15 -10.97
C ASP A 36 -12.22 -27.78 -11.80
N ASP A 37 -12.68 -28.68 -12.68
CA ASP A 37 -13.89 -28.59 -13.51
C ASP A 37 -15.12 -29.30 -12.90
N CYS A 38 -15.15 -29.60 -11.59
CA CYS A 38 -16.34 -30.21 -11.03
C CYS A 38 -17.48 -29.19 -10.86
N PRO A 39 -18.73 -29.56 -11.23
CA PRO A 39 -19.86 -28.67 -11.09
C PRO A 39 -19.95 -28.11 -9.66
N VAL A 40 -20.34 -26.85 -9.51
CA VAL A 40 -20.65 -26.21 -8.24
C VAL A 40 -21.93 -26.83 -7.68
N PRO A 41 -21.88 -27.45 -6.48
CA PRO A 41 -23.08 -27.90 -5.81
C PRO A 41 -24.01 -26.72 -5.57
N GLY A 42 -25.28 -26.87 -5.97
CA GLY A 42 -26.26 -25.78 -5.91
C GLY A 42 -26.60 -25.36 -4.47
N GLY A 43 -26.38 -26.27 -3.54
CA GLY A 43 -26.45 -26.15 -2.10
C GLY A 43 -27.88 -26.24 -1.61
N GLY A 44 -28.16 -27.22 -0.78
CA GLY A 44 -29.50 -27.41 -0.23
C GLY A 44 -29.48 -28.41 0.91
N SER A 45 -30.43 -29.34 0.88
CA SER A 45 -30.28 -30.54 1.71
C SER A 45 -29.33 -31.49 1.00
N GLY A 46 -28.26 -31.90 1.68
CA GLY A 46 -27.23 -32.78 1.08
C GLY A 46 -27.74 -34.15 0.60
N SER A 47 -29.00 -34.52 0.84
CA SER A 47 -29.63 -35.73 0.30
C SER A 47 -30.24 -35.55 -1.10
N VAL A 48 -30.37 -34.31 -1.57
CA VAL A 48 -30.95 -33.97 -2.88
C VAL A 48 -30.07 -33.03 -3.72
N ASP A 49 -28.96 -32.54 -3.16
CA ASP A 49 -28.05 -31.54 -3.78
C ASP A 49 -27.36 -32.01 -5.07
N CYS A 50 -27.38 -33.31 -5.35
CA CYS A 50 -26.88 -33.93 -6.59
C CYS A 50 -27.94 -33.95 -7.72
N LEU A 51 -29.15 -33.46 -7.46
CA LEU A 51 -30.18 -33.39 -8.49
C LEU A 51 -29.85 -32.33 -9.54
N ALA A 52 -29.23 -31.21 -9.15
CA ALA A 52 -28.72 -30.21 -10.07
C ALA A 52 -27.45 -29.52 -9.53
N GLU A 53 -26.43 -29.42 -10.39
CA GLU A 53 -25.18 -28.70 -10.10
C GLU A 53 -24.87 -27.74 -11.25
N PHE A 54 -24.06 -26.71 -11.01
CA PHE A 54 -23.73 -25.69 -12.01
C PHE A 54 -22.30 -25.83 -12.52
N ASP A 55 -22.07 -25.77 -13.82
CA ASP A 55 -20.73 -25.91 -14.42
C ASP A 55 -20.43 -24.73 -15.37
N GLY A 56 -19.22 -24.68 -15.94
CA GLY A 56 -18.75 -23.61 -16.84
C GLY A 56 -18.24 -22.36 -16.13
N LEU A 57 -18.02 -22.44 -14.81
CA LEU A 57 -17.66 -21.31 -13.96
C LEU A 57 -16.25 -21.50 -13.36
N PRO A 58 -15.46 -20.42 -13.21
CA PRO A 58 -14.06 -20.49 -12.74
C PRO A 58 -13.91 -20.82 -11.24
N ALA A 59 -15.02 -21.01 -10.51
CA ALA A 59 -14.99 -21.21 -9.07
C ALA A 59 -15.96 -22.32 -8.64
N VAL A 60 -15.48 -23.21 -7.77
CA VAL A 60 -16.24 -24.33 -7.17
C VAL A 60 -17.20 -23.88 -6.04
N HIS A 61 -17.55 -22.60 -5.99
CA HIS A 61 -18.33 -21.99 -4.91
C HIS A 61 -19.63 -21.37 -5.43
N ARG A 62 -20.67 -21.34 -4.57
CA ARG A 62 -21.98 -20.74 -4.88
C ARG A 62 -21.97 -19.23 -5.13
N VAL A 63 -20.83 -18.57 -4.89
CA VAL A 63 -20.62 -17.16 -5.21
C VAL A 63 -19.42 -17.11 -6.15
N VAL A 64 -19.71 -16.86 -7.43
CA VAL A 64 -18.69 -16.70 -8.47
C VAL A 64 -18.54 -15.21 -8.71
N SER A 65 -17.32 -14.70 -8.50
CA SER A 65 -16.98 -13.31 -8.73
C SER A 65 -16.05 -13.22 -9.93
N CYS A 66 -16.34 -12.29 -10.82
CA CYS A 66 -15.51 -11.99 -11.97
C CYS A 66 -15.30 -10.49 -12.09
N GLN A 67 -14.12 -10.08 -12.53
CA GLN A 67 -13.85 -8.70 -12.87
C GLN A 67 -14.24 -8.43 -14.32
N ASP A 68 -14.95 -7.33 -14.56
CA ASP A 68 -15.32 -6.85 -15.91
C ASP A 68 -14.06 -6.64 -16.76
N GLY A 69 -13.95 -7.41 -17.85
CA GLY A 69 -12.78 -7.48 -18.73
C GLY A 69 -11.73 -8.55 -18.39
N ASP A 70 -11.92 -9.37 -17.35
CA ASP A 70 -10.98 -10.46 -17.02
C ASP A 70 -11.24 -11.70 -17.91
N THR A 71 -10.32 -11.97 -18.84
CA THR A 71 -10.42 -13.08 -19.80
C THR A 71 -10.48 -14.49 -19.18
N SER A 72 -10.18 -14.64 -17.88
CA SER A 72 -10.27 -15.93 -17.19
C SER A 72 -11.69 -16.30 -16.75
N CYS A 73 -12.58 -15.32 -16.62
CA CYS A 73 -13.93 -15.51 -16.08
C CYS A 73 -15.03 -14.75 -16.84
N ASP A 74 -14.66 -13.69 -17.53
CA ASP A 74 -15.53 -12.86 -18.37
C ASP A 74 -15.41 -13.34 -19.81
N GLN A 75 -16.44 -14.01 -20.30
CA GLN A 75 -16.41 -14.69 -21.59
C GLN A 75 -16.18 -13.75 -22.77
N ASP A 76 -16.56 -12.47 -22.64
CA ASP A 76 -16.29 -11.48 -23.69
C ASP A 76 -14.94 -10.77 -23.54
N GLY A 77 -14.24 -10.97 -22.41
CA GLY A 77 -12.94 -10.40 -22.09
C GLY A 77 -12.86 -8.88 -22.21
N THR A 78 -13.99 -8.16 -22.17
CA THR A 78 -14.06 -6.73 -22.46
C THR A 78 -14.60 -5.96 -21.27
N ALA A 79 -13.84 -4.97 -20.77
CA ALA A 79 -14.30 -4.06 -19.72
C ALA A 79 -15.39 -3.09 -20.22
N ASN A 80 -16.63 -3.60 -20.36
CA ASN A 80 -17.76 -2.91 -20.96
C ASN A 80 -18.87 -2.56 -19.95
N GLY A 81 -18.62 -2.80 -18.66
CA GLY A 81 -19.56 -2.57 -17.57
C GLY A 81 -20.46 -3.77 -17.28
N ALA A 82 -20.14 -4.96 -17.79
CA ALA A 82 -20.84 -6.20 -17.50
C ALA A 82 -19.91 -7.40 -17.68
N CYS A 83 -20.13 -8.45 -16.89
CA CYS A 83 -19.41 -9.71 -17.06
C CYS A 83 -20.35 -10.74 -17.70
N VAL A 84 -19.87 -11.50 -18.67
CA VAL A 84 -20.58 -12.59 -19.32
C VAL A 84 -20.10 -13.92 -18.75
N PHE A 85 -20.99 -14.66 -18.11
CA PHE A 85 -20.70 -15.99 -17.55
C PHE A 85 -21.32 -17.08 -18.42
N ASP A 86 -20.57 -18.14 -18.67
CA ASP A 86 -21.07 -19.33 -19.35
C ASP A 86 -21.59 -20.33 -18.32
N VAL A 87 -22.92 -20.37 -18.13
CA VAL A 87 -23.54 -21.23 -17.13
C VAL A 87 -24.03 -22.52 -17.79
N ILE A 88 -23.58 -23.65 -17.27
CA ILE A 88 -24.06 -24.99 -17.59
C ILE A 88 -24.82 -25.54 -16.37
N VAL A 89 -25.88 -26.32 -16.59
CA VAL A 89 -26.57 -27.04 -15.51
C VAL A 89 -26.46 -28.53 -15.78
N CYS A 90 -25.91 -29.24 -14.80
CA CYS A 90 -25.73 -30.68 -14.81
C CYS A 90 -26.77 -31.34 -13.92
N LEU A 91 -27.58 -32.25 -14.47
CA LEU A 91 -28.65 -32.93 -13.76
C LEU A 91 -28.22 -34.32 -13.32
N ASN A 92 -28.75 -34.77 -12.18
CA ASN A 92 -28.62 -36.14 -11.70
C ASN A 92 -27.16 -36.62 -11.63
N GLN A 93 -26.30 -35.80 -11.03
CA GLN A 93 -24.86 -36.05 -10.94
C GLN A 93 -24.53 -37.05 -9.84
N ASP A 94 -23.49 -37.85 -10.04
CA ASP A 94 -22.90 -38.69 -8.99
C ASP A 94 -21.65 -37.98 -8.47
N ASP A 95 -21.85 -37.07 -7.50
CA ASP A 95 -20.79 -36.22 -6.96
C ASP A 95 -20.19 -36.84 -5.69
N PRO A 96 -18.91 -37.24 -5.69
CA PRO A 96 -18.22 -37.77 -4.51
C PRO A 96 -18.18 -36.79 -3.32
N ARG A 97 -18.34 -35.49 -3.55
CA ARG A 97 -18.41 -34.45 -2.50
C ARG A 97 -19.77 -34.45 -1.79
N LEU A 98 -20.79 -35.08 -2.37
CA LEU A 98 -22.15 -35.20 -1.85
C LEU A 98 -22.52 -36.67 -1.57
N PRO A 99 -21.77 -37.40 -0.71
CA PRO A 99 -21.97 -38.83 -0.49
C PRO A 99 -23.34 -39.20 0.13
N ALA A 100 -24.05 -38.21 0.69
CA ALA A 100 -25.39 -38.38 1.22
C ALA A 100 -26.48 -38.26 0.15
N CYS A 101 -26.14 -37.75 -1.04
CA CYS A 101 -27.05 -37.64 -2.16
C CYS A 101 -26.88 -38.86 -3.08
N THR A 102 -28.00 -39.42 -3.52
CA THR A 102 -28.00 -40.50 -4.51
C THR A 102 -28.82 -40.05 -5.70
N ALA A 103 -28.18 -39.95 -6.86
CA ALA A 103 -28.81 -39.64 -8.14
C ALA A 103 -29.92 -40.64 -8.45
N LYS A 104 -31.19 -40.19 -8.43
CA LYS A 104 -32.40 -41.02 -8.66
C LYS A 104 -33.34 -40.40 -9.69
N GLY A 105 -32.75 -39.76 -10.70
CA GLY A 105 -33.45 -39.12 -11.78
C GLY A 105 -34.10 -37.79 -11.41
N VAL A 106 -34.32 -36.99 -12.45
CA VAL A 106 -34.91 -35.65 -12.38
C VAL A 106 -36.17 -35.63 -13.24
N SER A 107 -37.28 -35.21 -12.62
CA SER A 107 -38.62 -35.12 -13.22
C SER A 107 -38.98 -33.71 -13.68
N SER A 108 -38.44 -32.67 -13.04
CA SER A 108 -38.67 -31.28 -13.42
C SER A 108 -37.53 -30.38 -12.96
N PHE A 109 -37.22 -29.37 -13.76
CA PHE A 109 -36.28 -28.30 -13.42
C PHE A 109 -36.94 -26.94 -13.71
N LYS A 110 -36.77 -25.97 -12.81
CA LYS A 110 -37.29 -24.61 -12.97
C LYS A 110 -36.34 -23.57 -12.41
N ILE A 111 -36.21 -22.44 -13.08
CA ILE A 111 -35.47 -21.26 -12.60
C ILE A 111 -36.47 -20.19 -12.20
N ARG A 112 -36.42 -19.76 -10.94
CA ARG A 112 -37.26 -18.66 -10.46
C ARG A 112 -36.85 -17.37 -11.18
N GLY A 113 -37.84 -16.68 -11.75
CA GLY A 113 -37.64 -15.41 -12.45
C GLY A 113 -37.35 -15.54 -13.94
N ALA A 114 -37.27 -16.76 -14.50
CA ALA A 114 -37.08 -16.99 -15.93
C ALA A 114 -38.13 -16.27 -16.80
N GLY A 115 -39.38 -16.10 -16.31
CA GLY A 115 -40.40 -15.33 -17.02
C GLY A 115 -40.12 -13.82 -17.17
N HIS A 116 -39.10 -13.29 -16.50
CA HIS A 116 -38.72 -11.87 -16.52
C HIS A 116 -37.27 -11.63 -16.97
N ASP A 117 -36.49 -12.69 -17.22
CA ASP A 117 -35.09 -12.61 -17.63
C ASP A 117 -34.86 -13.62 -18.76
N ALA A 118 -34.59 -13.10 -19.98
CA ALA A 118 -34.47 -13.91 -21.18
C ALA A 118 -33.28 -14.88 -21.14
N GLU A 119 -32.21 -14.53 -20.44
CA GLU A 119 -31.02 -15.39 -20.30
C GLU A 119 -31.32 -16.57 -19.38
N LEU A 120 -32.04 -16.32 -18.28
CA LEU A 120 -32.50 -17.38 -17.38
C LEU A 120 -33.55 -18.28 -18.05
N ALA A 121 -34.44 -17.72 -18.88
CA ALA A 121 -35.35 -18.50 -19.72
C ALA A 121 -34.59 -19.35 -20.76
N GLY A 122 -33.51 -18.81 -21.33
CA GLY A 122 -32.61 -19.52 -22.23
C GLY A 122 -31.95 -20.72 -21.54
N LEU A 123 -31.44 -20.53 -20.32
CA LEU A 123 -30.86 -21.60 -19.51
C LEU A 123 -31.90 -22.69 -19.20
N GLU A 124 -33.11 -22.31 -18.74
CA GLU A 124 -34.18 -23.27 -18.47
C GLU A 124 -34.58 -24.06 -19.73
N SER A 125 -34.61 -23.41 -20.90
CA SER A 125 -34.91 -24.06 -22.18
C SER A 125 -33.82 -25.05 -22.60
N LYS A 126 -32.54 -24.74 -22.37
CA LYS A 126 -31.42 -25.65 -22.62
C LYS A 126 -31.44 -26.86 -21.70
N VAL A 127 -31.86 -26.70 -20.45
CA VAL A 127 -32.09 -27.82 -19.54
C VAL A 127 -33.30 -28.66 -19.99
N ALA A 128 -34.39 -28.03 -20.42
CA ALA A 128 -35.56 -28.76 -20.93
C ALA A 128 -35.23 -29.60 -22.17
N ALA A 129 -34.27 -29.16 -23.00
CA ALA A 129 -33.79 -29.89 -24.18
C ALA A 129 -33.08 -31.22 -23.84
N LEU A 130 -32.72 -31.46 -22.57
CA LEU A 130 -32.17 -32.74 -22.10
C LEU A 130 -33.23 -33.87 -22.09
N GLY A 131 -34.51 -33.54 -22.24
CA GLY A 131 -35.61 -34.52 -22.31
C GLY A 131 -36.02 -35.05 -20.94
N LEU A 132 -36.67 -34.21 -20.13
CA LEU A 132 -37.20 -34.62 -18.83
C LEU A 132 -38.49 -35.48 -18.96
N PRO A 133 -38.68 -36.51 -18.11
CA PRO A 133 -37.80 -36.94 -17.02
C PRO A 133 -36.52 -37.65 -17.53
N THR A 134 -35.41 -37.48 -16.81
CA THR A 134 -34.13 -38.16 -17.12
C THR A 134 -33.58 -38.90 -15.90
N SER A 135 -32.96 -40.05 -16.12
CA SER A 135 -32.16 -40.79 -15.13
C SER A 135 -30.68 -40.82 -15.47
N ALA A 136 -30.27 -40.18 -16.55
CA ALA A 136 -28.87 -40.07 -16.94
C ALA A 136 -28.21 -38.88 -16.24
N SER A 137 -26.93 -39.03 -15.88
CA SER A 137 -26.09 -37.87 -15.59
C SER A 137 -25.82 -37.14 -16.91
N THR A 138 -26.30 -35.91 -17.02
CA THR A 138 -26.21 -35.13 -18.26
C THR A 138 -26.24 -33.64 -17.98
N CYS A 139 -25.55 -32.86 -18.82
CA CYS A 139 -25.43 -31.41 -18.68
C CYS A 139 -26.05 -30.68 -19.88
N SER A 140 -26.64 -29.52 -19.64
CA SER A 140 -27.15 -28.64 -20.69
C SER A 140 -26.04 -28.10 -21.57
N ALA A 141 -26.39 -27.57 -22.74
CA ALA A 141 -25.48 -26.65 -23.42
C ALA A 141 -25.23 -25.39 -22.57
N SER A 142 -24.06 -24.75 -22.74
CA SER A 142 -23.70 -23.49 -22.08
C SER A 142 -24.70 -22.38 -22.42
N GLN A 143 -25.08 -21.57 -21.43
CA GLN A 143 -25.86 -20.34 -21.58
C GLN A 143 -25.07 -19.14 -21.05
N ALA A 144 -24.83 -18.17 -21.93
CA ALA A 144 -24.33 -16.85 -21.54
C ALA A 144 -25.33 -16.14 -20.60
N VAL A 145 -24.87 -15.74 -19.43
CA VAL A 145 -25.60 -14.98 -18.43
C VAL A 145 -24.83 -13.70 -18.14
N THR A 146 -25.42 -12.56 -18.47
CA THR A 146 -24.81 -11.24 -18.32
C THR A 146 -25.11 -10.68 -16.93
N VAL A 147 -24.07 -10.19 -16.26
CA VAL A 147 -24.17 -9.48 -14.98
C VAL A 147 -23.62 -8.07 -15.14
N ALA A 148 -24.52 -7.11 -15.39
CA ALA A 148 -24.16 -5.71 -15.45
C ALA A 148 -23.68 -5.18 -14.09
N LEU A 149 -22.66 -4.32 -14.11
CA LEU A 149 -22.25 -3.54 -12.96
C LEU A 149 -23.41 -2.64 -12.47
N ALA A 150 -23.39 -2.33 -11.18
CA ALA A 150 -24.32 -1.39 -10.58
C ALA A 150 -23.71 0.03 -10.52
N GLY A 151 -24.52 1.06 -10.29
CA GLY A 151 -24.03 2.44 -10.18
C GLY A 151 -23.90 3.17 -11.52
N SER A 152 -23.11 4.24 -11.55
CA SER A 152 -22.87 5.03 -12.77
C SER A 152 -21.55 4.61 -13.44
N ALA A 153 -21.29 5.08 -14.65
CA ALA A 153 -20.05 4.79 -15.35
C ALA A 153 -18.82 5.36 -14.60
N GLU A 154 -18.98 6.48 -13.88
CA GLU A 154 -17.96 7.14 -13.08
C GLU A 154 -17.72 6.42 -11.75
N GLN A 155 -18.77 5.85 -11.16
CA GLN A 155 -18.72 5.13 -9.87
C GLN A 155 -19.37 3.75 -9.99
N PRO A 156 -18.76 2.85 -10.78
CA PRO A 156 -19.28 1.51 -10.94
C PRO A 156 -19.10 0.74 -9.63
N ARG A 157 -20.07 -0.11 -9.34
CA ARG A 157 -20.12 -0.98 -8.17
C ARG A 157 -20.40 -2.39 -8.62
N ALA A 158 -20.08 -3.35 -7.75
CA ALA A 158 -20.30 -4.75 -8.06
C ALA A 158 -21.78 -5.01 -8.42
N GLY A 159 -21.99 -5.58 -9.60
CA GLY A 159 -23.25 -6.12 -10.06
C GLY A 159 -23.49 -7.51 -9.49
N ARG A 160 -24.76 -7.93 -9.36
CA ARG A 160 -25.08 -9.28 -8.92
C ARG A 160 -26.33 -9.82 -9.61
N LYS A 161 -26.23 -11.02 -10.19
CA LYS A 161 -27.38 -11.81 -10.65
C LYS A 161 -27.45 -13.10 -9.82
N ARG A 162 -28.66 -13.48 -9.42
CA ARG A 162 -28.90 -14.68 -8.60
C ARG A 162 -29.74 -15.69 -9.38
N LEU A 163 -29.22 -16.89 -9.52
CA LEU A 163 -29.94 -18.02 -10.09
C LEU A 163 -30.51 -18.83 -8.93
N HIS A 164 -31.82 -19.02 -8.96
CA HIS A 164 -32.57 -19.79 -7.99
C HIS A 164 -33.22 -20.96 -8.70
N ALA A 165 -32.57 -22.11 -8.71
CA ALA A 165 -33.11 -23.30 -9.35
C ALA A 165 -33.94 -24.13 -8.36
N ALA A 166 -34.95 -24.81 -8.90
CA ALA A 166 -35.77 -25.76 -8.18
C ALA A 166 -35.86 -27.04 -9.01
N THR A 167 -35.28 -28.10 -8.48
CA THR A 167 -35.17 -29.40 -9.16
C THR A 167 -35.99 -30.42 -8.40
N ARG A 168 -36.76 -31.26 -9.10
CA ARG A 168 -37.56 -32.32 -8.47
C ARG A 168 -37.12 -33.68 -8.99
N GLY A 169 -36.70 -34.56 -8.10
CA GLY A 169 -36.36 -35.95 -8.38
C GLY A 169 -37.21 -36.92 -7.57
N GLU A 170 -36.89 -38.21 -7.66
CA GLU A 170 -37.58 -39.26 -6.90
C GLU A 170 -37.36 -39.11 -5.38
N GLY A 171 -36.20 -38.61 -4.96
CA GLY A 171 -35.82 -38.41 -3.56
C GLY A 171 -36.37 -37.13 -2.91
N GLY A 172 -36.98 -36.22 -3.67
CA GLY A 172 -37.49 -34.96 -3.15
C GLY A 172 -37.33 -33.76 -4.09
N ARG A 173 -37.32 -32.57 -3.49
CA ARG A 173 -37.11 -31.31 -4.22
C ARG A 173 -35.85 -30.64 -3.68
N ASP A 174 -35.01 -30.21 -4.60
CA ASP A 174 -33.79 -29.46 -4.35
C ASP A 174 -33.97 -27.98 -4.71
N PHE A 175 -33.25 -27.11 -4.00
CA PHE A 175 -33.38 -25.65 -4.11
C PHE A 175 -32.02 -24.97 -4.11
N ASP A 176 -31.50 -24.80 -5.31
CA ASP A 176 -30.15 -24.32 -5.52
C ASP A 176 -30.06 -22.81 -5.60
N ARG A 177 -28.91 -22.29 -5.18
CA ARG A 177 -28.60 -20.86 -5.25
C ARG A 177 -27.19 -20.63 -5.75
N LEU A 178 -27.09 -20.02 -6.93
CA LEU A 178 -25.84 -19.51 -7.48
C LEU A 178 -25.91 -17.98 -7.55
N SER A 179 -24.87 -17.30 -7.06
CA SER A 179 -24.69 -15.86 -7.19
C SER A 179 -23.53 -15.57 -8.12
N LEU A 180 -23.82 -14.93 -9.24
CA LEU A 180 -22.83 -14.38 -10.14
C LEU A 180 -22.62 -12.91 -9.78
N VAL A 181 -21.36 -12.51 -9.58
CA VAL A 181 -20.96 -11.15 -9.19
C VAL A 181 -19.99 -10.62 -10.24
N CYS A 182 -20.30 -9.47 -10.80
CA CYS A 182 -19.39 -8.74 -11.67
C CYS A 182 -18.81 -7.57 -10.89
N THR A 183 -17.49 -7.45 -10.79
CA THR A 183 -16.80 -6.35 -10.13
C THR A 183 -16.18 -5.41 -11.16
N PRO A 184 -16.20 -4.08 -10.95
CA PRO A 184 -15.55 -3.16 -11.86
C PRO A 184 -14.04 -3.44 -11.99
N PRO A 185 -13.42 -3.15 -13.14
CA PRO A 185 -11.96 -3.18 -13.22
C PRO A 185 -11.35 -2.15 -12.27
N PRO A 186 -10.15 -2.39 -11.72
CA PRO A 186 -9.45 -1.41 -10.92
C PRO A 186 -9.16 -0.20 -11.81
N ARG A 187 -9.31 0.99 -11.25
CA ARG A 187 -9.08 2.26 -11.94
C ARG A 187 -8.03 3.06 -11.19
N PRO A 188 -7.34 3.99 -11.87
CA PRO A 188 -6.50 4.95 -11.18
C PRO A 188 -7.32 5.67 -10.11
N LEU A 189 -6.72 5.85 -8.92
CA LEU A 189 -7.34 6.69 -7.89
C LEU A 189 -7.44 8.14 -8.38
N GLY A 190 -6.52 8.54 -9.26
CA GLY A 190 -6.51 9.82 -9.97
C GLY A 190 -5.71 10.90 -9.24
N ARG A 191 -5.96 12.15 -9.62
CA ARG A 191 -5.23 13.29 -9.06
C ARG A 191 -5.94 13.92 -7.86
N ARG A 192 -5.18 14.21 -6.80
CA ARG A 192 -5.60 14.95 -5.61
C ARG A 192 -4.69 16.16 -5.41
N ARG A 193 -5.27 17.34 -5.23
CA ARG A 193 -4.55 18.48 -4.67
C ARG A 193 -4.59 18.42 -3.15
N PHE A 194 -3.44 18.13 -2.54
CA PHE A 194 -3.21 18.14 -1.10
C PHE A 194 -2.83 19.56 -0.67
N SER A 195 -3.79 20.28 -0.08
CA SER A 195 -3.62 21.68 0.31
C SER A 195 -3.26 21.76 1.78
N ILE A 196 -2.06 22.27 2.10
CA ILE A 196 -1.57 22.27 3.48
C ILE A 196 -2.37 23.29 4.31
N ASN A 197 -2.92 22.85 5.44
CA ASN A 197 -3.66 23.67 6.38
C ASN A 197 -2.75 24.17 7.51
N PRO A 198 -2.41 25.48 7.57
CA PRO A 198 -1.48 25.99 8.58
C PRO A 198 -1.97 25.81 10.02
N SER A 199 -3.29 25.75 10.23
CA SER A 199 -3.86 25.58 11.57
C SER A 199 -3.58 24.19 12.17
N THR A 200 -3.33 23.19 11.32
CA THR A 200 -3.13 21.78 11.70
C THR A 200 -1.82 21.19 11.17
N SER A 201 -0.92 22.03 10.63
CA SER A 201 0.36 21.62 10.05
C SER A 201 1.56 22.24 10.79
N PRO A 202 1.76 21.91 12.08
CA PRO A 202 2.87 22.47 12.85
C PRO A 202 4.24 21.92 12.40
N LEU A 203 5.25 22.78 12.51
CA LEU A 203 6.64 22.37 12.67
C LEU A 203 6.91 22.24 14.17
N VAL A 204 7.18 21.02 14.63
CA VAL A 204 7.40 20.72 16.05
C VAL A 204 8.89 20.55 16.31
N ALA A 205 9.40 21.28 17.27
CA ALA A 205 10.75 21.16 17.81
C ALA A 205 10.65 20.49 19.19
N VAL A 206 11.42 19.44 19.47
CA VAL A 206 11.41 18.72 20.75
C VAL A 206 12.76 18.91 21.41
N LEU A 207 12.76 19.71 22.48
CA LEU A 207 13.92 19.97 23.33
C LEU A 207 13.69 19.27 24.68
N GLY A 208 14.49 18.25 24.98
CA GLY A 208 14.20 17.34 26.09
C GLY A 208 12.86 16.63 25.88
N ASP A 209 11.98 16.69 26.88
CA ASP A 209 10.64 16.08 26.84
C ASP A 209 9.54 17.07 26.40
N LEU A 210 9.90 18.30 26.01
CA LEU A 210 8.94 19.38 25.74
C LEU A 210 8.79 19.61 24.22
N PRO A 211 7.65 19.26 23.62
CA PRO A 211 7.35 19.64 22.25
C PRO A 211 6.95 21.12 22.17
N ILE A 212 7.61 21.87 21.30
CA ILE A 212 7.40 23.29 21.05
C ILE A 212 6.91 23.44 19.61
N ASN A 213 5.80 24.17 19.42
CA ASN A 213 5.35 24.53 18.09
C ASN A 213 6.22 25.69 17.58
N ALA A 214 7.12 25.38 16.66
CA ALA A 214 8.10 26.31 16.13
C ALA A 214 7.51 27.19 15.01
N GLY A 215 6.58 26.65 14.23
CA GLY A 215 5.98 27.34 13.10
C GLY A 215 4.86 26.51 12.46
N ARG A 216 4.29 27.01 11.36
CA ARG A 216 3.19 26.36 10.66
C ARG A 216 3.46 26.29 9.18
N PHE A 217 3.33 25.11 8.59
CA PHE A 217 3.51 24.93 7.16
C PHE A 217 2.34 25.46 6.35
N GLN A 218 2.66 26.00 5.18
CA GLN A 218 1.73 26.34 4.12
C GLN A 218 2.28 25.94 2.76
N GLY A 219 1.39 25.72 1.79
CA GLY A 219 1.74 25.25 0.44
C GLY A 219 0.77 24.18 -0.06
N TRP A 220 1.13 23.50 -1.15
CA TRP A 220 0.34 22.39 -1.67
C TRP A 220 1.19 21.40 -2.49
N LEU A 221 0.69 20.17 -2.62
CA LEU A 221 1.19 19.12 -3.52
C LEU A 221 0.05 18.59 -4.39
N GLU A 222 0.34 18.24 -5.64
CA GLU A 222 -0.57 17.46 -6.50
C GLU A 222 -0.09 16.01 -6.57
N LEU A 223 -0.83 15.13 -5.91
CA LEU A 223 -0.55 13.70 -5.83
C LEU A 223 -1.39 12.98 -6.89
N ASP A 224 -0.75 12.27 -7.81
CA ASP A 224 -1.41 11.46 -8.84
C ASP A 224 -1.23 9.99 -8.50
N ALA A 225 -2.31 9.33 -8.06
CA ALA A 225 -2.24 7.94 -7.63
C ALA A 225 -2.80 7.02 -8.73
N GLY A 226 -1.99 6.02 -9.07
CA GLY A 226 -2.27 5.04 -10.11
C GLY A 226 -3.38 4.06 -9.76
N THR A 227 -3.46 2.98 -10.54
CA THR A 227 -4.42 1.90 -10.34
C THR A 227 -3.92 0.98 -9.22
N PRO A 228 -4.71 0.74 -8.15
CA PRO A 228 -4.32 -0.23 -7.14
C PRO A 228 -4.18 -1.63 -7.74
N ASP A 229 -3.09 -2.32 -7.38
CA ASP A 229 -2.82 -3.70 -7.76
C ASP A 229 -3.72 -4.71 -7.01
N GLU A 230 -3.42 -6.00 -7.14
CA GLU A 230 -4.12 -7.07 -6.42
C GLU A 230 -4.00 -6.97 -4.90
N ASN A 231 -2.92 -6.38 -4.38
CA ASN A 231 -2.70 -6.10 -2.96
C ASN A 231 -3.37 -4.79 -2.52
N GLY A 232 -3.96 -4.05 -3.46
CA GLY A 232 -4.56 -2.74 -3.23
C GLY A 232 -3.53 -1.65 -3.00
N VAL A 233 -2.31 -1.81 -3.51
CA VAL A 233 -1.25 -0.81 -3.49
C VAL A 233 -1.24 -0.07 -4.83
N ALA A 234 -1.21 1.26 -4.81
CA ALA A 234 -1.04 2.07 -6.00
C ALA A 234 0.18 2.98 -5.85
N ALA A 235 1.00 3.06 -6.90
CA ALA A 235 2.08 4.06 -6.98
C ALA A 235 1.51 5.48 -6.97
N ILE A 236 2.27 6.42 -6.42
CA ILE A 236 1.98 7.85 -6.35
C ILE A 236 3.08 8.61 -7.08
N ASP A 237 2.67 9.43 -8.03
CA ASP A 237 3.49 10.50 -8.58
C ASP A 237 3.19 11.82 -7.86
N VAL A 238 4.19 12.68 -7.74
CA VAL A 238 3.99 14.08 -7.35
C VAL A 238 4.07 14.93 -8.60
N ALA A 239 2.91 15.24 -9.17
CA ALA A 239 2.79 15.86 -10.49
C ALA A 239 3.11 17.36 -10.48
N ALA A 240 2.81 18.06 -9.39
CA ALA A 240 3.07 19.48 -9.21
C ALA A 240 3.10 19.85 -7.71
N SER A 241 3.55 21.06 -7.41
CA SER A 241 3.56 21.62 -6.05
C SER A 241 3.46 23.14 -6.09
N SER A 242 3.24 23.76 -4.91
CA SER A 242 3.69 25.14 -4.73
C SER A 242 5.20 25.23 -4.94
N GLU A 243 5.69 26.40 -5.32
CA GLU A 243 7.14 26.60 -5.48
C GLU A 243 7.89 26.29 -4.18
N TYR A 244 7.33 26.72 -3.06
CA TYR A 244 7.81 26.37 -1.72
C TYR A 244 6.68 25.85 -0.84
N ILE A 245 7.03 24.91 0.05
CA ILE A 245 6.30 24.58 1.27
C ILE A 245 7.12 25.16 2.41
N PHE A 246 6.56 26.07 3.20
CA PHE A 246 7.37 26.81 4.17
C PHE A 246 6.69 26.97 5.52
N ALA A 247 7.50 27.12 6.57
CA ALA A 247 7.08 27.42 7.93
C ALA A 247 7.83 28.63 8.48
N ASP A 248 7.07 29.59 9.01
CA ASP A 248 7.60 30.77 9.70
C ASP A 248 7.95 30.44 11.15
N LEU A 249 9.23 30.59 11.50
CA LEU A 249 9.78 30.30 12.83
C LEU A 249 9.92 31.53 13.73
N ARG A 250 9.51 32.72 13.30
CA ARG A 250 9.67 33.98 14.07
C ARG A 250 9.22 33.94 15.52
N PRO A 251 8.20 33.13 15.93
CA PRO A 251 7.90 32.98 17.35
C PRO A 251 9.05 32.44 18.21
N LEU A 252 10.02 31.72 17.62
CA LEU A 252 11.18 31.16 18.30
C LEU A 252 12.52 31.73 17.83
N SER A 253 12.65 32.06 16.54
CA SER A 253 13.89 32.53 15.92
C SER A 253 13.58 33.31 14.63
N PRO A 254 14.35 34.35 14.26
CA PRO A 254 14.14 35.09 13.01
C PRO A 254 14.57 34.26 11.79
N MET A 255 13.85 33.17 11.53
CA MET A 255 14.10 32.23 10.44
C MET A 255 12.79 31.78 9.80
N ILE A 256 12.88 31.39 8.53
CA ILE A 256 11.83 30.69 7.78
C ILE A 256 12.47 29.41 7.25
N VAL A 257 11.73 28.30 7.36
CA VAL A 257 12.12 27.01 6.77
C VAL A 257 11.43 26.88 5.43
N CYS A 258 12.19 26.70 4.36
CA CYS A 258 11.67 26.54 3.01
C CYS A 258 12.01 25.16 2.45
N LEU A 259 10.99 24.46 1.97
CA LEU A 259 11.11 23.19 1.26
C LEU A 259 10.68 23.42 -0.19
N LYS A 260 11.59 23.26 -1.15
CA LYS A 260 11.26 23.31 -2.58
C LYS A 260 11.15 21.89 -3.12
N PRO A 261 9.93 21.40 -3.41
CA PRO A 261 9.76 20.06 -3.97
C PRO A 261 10.32 20.01 -5.40
N LEU A 262 11.08 18.96 -5.73
CA LEU A 262 11.55 18.71 -7.08
C LEU A 262 10.47 17.93 -7.84
N VAL A 263 9.64 18.65 -8.62
CA VAL A 263 8.52 18.09 -9.39
C VAL A 263 8.68 18.30 -10.90
N PRO A 264 8.18 17.38 -11.75
CA PRO A 264 7.44 16.16 -11.37
C PRO A 264 8.36 15.07 -10.80
N ALA A 265 7.87 14.35 -9.78
CA ALA A 265 8.52 13.17 -9.23
C ALA A 265 7.67 11.93 -9.57
N LEU A 266 8.20 11.06 -10.42
CA LEU A 266 7.55 9.81 -10.81
C LEU A 266 7.89 8.71 -9.80
N ASN A 267 6.93 7.83 -9.49
CA ASN A 267 7.07 6.78 -8.48
C ASN A 267 7.64 7.34 -7.17
N ALA A 268 7.12 8.49 -6.74
CA ALA A 268 7.58 9.18 -5.54
C ALA A 268 7.16 8.46 -4.26
N GLY A 269 6.22 7.52 -4.35
CA GLY A 269 5.72 6.74 -3.22
C GLY A 269 4.58 5.80 -3.58
N ALA A 270 3.83 5.35 -2.58
CA ALA A 270 2.64 4.52 -2.74
C ALA A 270 1.54 4.78 -1.71
N ILE A 271 0.33 4.31 -2.03
CA ILE A 271 -0.84 4.23 -1.15
C ILE A 271 -1.35 2.80 -1.00
N ALA A 272 -1.66 2.38 0.23
CA ALA A 272 -2.17 1.04 0.55
C ALA A 272 -3.68 1.04 0.84
N CYS A 273 -4.52 0.86 -0.17
CA CYS A 273 -5.98 0.93 -0.06
C CYS A 273 -6.64 -0.21 0.70
N LYS A 274 -6.04 -1.40 0.70
CA LYS A 274 -6.50 -2.54 1.52
C LYS A 274 -5.91 -2.54 2.94
N GLY A 275 -4.95 -1.66 3.21
CA GLY A 275 -4.09 -1.74 4.38
C GLY A 275 -3.00 -2.79 4.14
N GLN A 276 -2.60 -3.48 5.20
CA GLN A 276 -1.62 -4.58 5.20
C GLN A 276 -0.20 -4.18 4.79
N GLN A 277 0.05 -2.90 4.53
CA GLN A 277 1.37 -2.37 4.28
C GLN A 277 1.88 -1.60 5.49
N ASP A 278 3.17 -1.76 5.77
CA ASP A 278 3.84 -1.03 6.82
C ASP A 278 4.62 0.14 6.20
N PHE A 279 4.05 1.33 6.31
CA PHE A 279 4.69 2.58 5.92
C PHE A 279 5.27 3.32 7.12
N SER A 280 5.54 2.62 8.22
CA SER A 280 6.25 3.20 9.35
C SER A 280 7.74 3.31 9.06
N PHE A 281 8.36 4.38 9.54
CA PHE A 281 9.82 4.50 9.52
C PHE A 281 10.34 4.96 10.88
N SER A 282 11.59 4.60 11.13
CA SER A 282 12.35 5.04 12.28
C SER A 282 13.65 5.68 11.84
N VAL A 283 14.03 6.75 12.54
CA VAL A 283 15.31 7.41 12.40
C VAL A 283 15.98 7.36 13.76
N ALA A 284 17.22 6.89 13.82
CA ALA A 284 17.99 6.91 15.05
C ALA A 284 19.41 7.42 14.79
N VAL A 285 19.89 8.26 15.70
CA VAL A 285 21.27 8.74 15.74
C VAL A 285 21.81 8.54 17.15
N ASP A 286 23.09 8.21 17.25
CA ASP A 286 23.82 8.20 18.52
C ASP A 286 24.71 9.43 18.55
N HIS A 287 24.43 10.35 19.47
CA HIS A 287 25.23 11.56 19.61
C HIS A 287 26.65 11.24 20.11
N VAL A 288 26.83 10.18 20.89
CA VAL A 288 28.15 9.78 21.43
C VAL A 288 28.43 8.33 21.08
N ALA A 289 28.72 8.07 19.80
CA ALA A 289 29.13 6.75 19.33
C ALA A 289 30.53 6.33 19.82
N GLY A 290 31.37 7.31 20.16
CA GLY A 290 32.71 7.15 20.71
C GLY A 290 33.39 8.49 20.93
N VAL A 291 34.54 8.50 21.62
CA VAL A 291 35.34 9.71 21.85
C VAL A 291 36.76 9.47 21.35
N VAL A 292 37.23 10.28 20.41
CA VAL A 292 38.55 10.10 19.81
C VAL A 292 39.64 10.26 20.87
N GLY A 293 40.50 9.25 20.98
CA GLY A 293 41.56 9.17 21.99
C GLY A 293 41.16 8.43 23.27
N GLU A 294 39.90 8.07 23.44
CA GLU A 294 39.45 7.21 24.54
C GLU A 294 39.31 5.76 24.06
N ASN A 295 39.79 4.80 24.87
CA ASN A 295 39.67 3.36 24.59
C ASN A 295 40.14 2.95 23.18
N ASP A 296 41.21 3.60 22.69
CA ASP A 296 41.77 3.42 21.35
C ASP A 296 40.80 3.77 20.20
N PHE A 297 39.72 4.52 20.48
CA PHE A 297 38.77 4.99 19.47
C PHE A 297 39.41 6.09 18.62
N THR A 298 39.37 5.96 17.29
CA THR A 298 40.02 6.90 16.36
C THR A 298 39.03 7.64 15.46
N ALA A 299 39.47 8.77 14.89
CA ALA A 299 38.65 9.53 13.95
C ALA A 299 38.32 8.71 12.68
N GLU A 300 39.25 7.85 12.24
CA GLU A 300 39.03 6.94 11.12
C GLU A 300 37.97 5.89 11.44
N GLN A 301 37.91 5.41 12.68
CA GLN A 301 36.85 4.50 13.11
C GLN A 301 35.50 5.21 13.11
N CYS A 302 35.42 6.46 13.57
CA CYS A 302 34.20 7.27 13.47
C CYS A 302 33.72 7.41 12.01
N GLN A 303 34.62 7.80 11.11
CA GLN A 303 34.30 7.98 9.69
C GLN A 303 33.95 6.65 8.98
N ALA A 304 34.46 5.52 9.48
CA ALA A 304 34.11 4.20 8.97
C ALA A 304 32.72 3.73 9.40
N MET A 305 32.11 4.36 10.42
CA MET A 305 30.73 4.09 10.82
C MET A 305 29.76 4.74 9.83
N CYS A 306 29.40 4.04 8.76
CA CYS A 306 28.46 4.53 7.76
C CYS A 306 27.08 3.85 7.87
N GLY A 307 26.03 4.65 7.72
CA GLY A 307 24.64 4.20 7.64
C GLY A 307 24.02 4.54 6.28
N PRO A 308 22.70 4.34 6.13
CA PRO A 308 21.98 4.70 4.90
C PRO A 308 22.06 6.21 4.58
N ILE A 309 22.22 7.05 5.62
CA ILE A 309 22.25 8.51 5.50
C ILE A 309 23.57 9.03 6.09
N GLY A 310 24.67 8.79 5.37
CA GLY A 310 25.99 9.32 5.69
C GLY A 310 26.83 8.49 6.67
N CYS A 311 27.95 9.07 7.12
CA CYS A 311 28.90 8.43 8.02
C CYS A 311 29.09 9.24 9.30
N GLY A 312 29.70 8.62 10.31
CA GLY A 312 30.01 9.27 11.56
C GLY A 312 30.91 10.48 11.38
N THR A 313 30.67 11.52 12.18
CA THR A 313 31.37 12.80 12.11
C THR A 313 31.94 13.14 13.48
N VAL A 314 33.23 13.46 13.54
CA VAL A 314 33.90 13.89 14.77
C VAL A 314 33.67 15.38 14.97
N GLU A 315 33.17 15.75 16.14
CA GLU A 315 33.04 17.13 16.61
C GLU A 315 34.42 17.82 16.69
N GLY A 316 34.49 19.03 16.16
CA GLY A 316 35.68 19.86 16.12
C GLY A 316 36.06 20.44 17.49
N ALA A 317 37.19 21.13 17.54
CA ALA A 317 37.70 21.71 18.78
C ALA A 317 36.79 22.83 19.36
N ASP A 318 36.00 23.47 18.51
CA ASP A 318 35.09 24.57 18.87
C ASP A 318 33.65 24.09 19.12
N ASP A 319 33.36 22.80 18.93
CA ASP A 319 32.05 22.22 19.22
C ASP A 319 31.86 22.00 20.73
N PRO A 320 30.60 21.83 21.20
CA PRO A 320 30.32 21.66 22.63
C PRO A 320 30.96 20.41 23.23
N HIS A 321 31.22 19.37 22.42
CA HIS A 321 31.86 18.13 22.85
C HIS A 321 33.05 17.77 21.92
N PRO A 322 34.20 18.45 22.05
CA PRO A 322 35.35 18.20 21.19
C PRO A 322 35.78 16.73 21.21
N ASN A 323 36.07 16.17 20.03
CA ASN A 323 36.47 14.77 19.81
C ASN A 323 35.34 13.73 19.96
N VAL A 324 34.11 14.13 20.26
CA VAL A 324 32.96 13.21 20.24
C VAL A 324 32.64 12.81 18.80
N CYS A 325 32.41 11.52 18.58
CA CYS A 325 31.91 10.99 17.33
C CYS A 325 30.39 10.93 17.34
N ASN A 326 29.77 11.74 16.49
CA ASN A 326 28.37 11.63 16.14
C ASN A 326 28.22 10.41 15.23
N GLY A 327 27.47 9.40 15.67
CA GLY A 327 27.18 8.22 14.89
C GLY A 327 26.41 8.55 13.61
N PRO A 328 26.43 7.66 12.60
CA PRO A 328 25.65 7.88 11.38
C PRO A 328 24.16 7.89 11.69
N VAL A 329 23.39 8.61 10.88
CA VAL A 329 21.93 8.52 10.92
C VAL A 329 21.52 7.17 10.36
N SER A 330 20.94 6.34 11.22
CA SER A 330 20.31 5.09 10.84
C SER A 330 18.85 5.34 10.48
N ALA A 331 18.43 4.86 9.33
CA ALA A 331 17.04 4.82 8.92
C ALA A 331 16.60 3.38 8.77
N GLY A 332 15.39 3.06 9.20
CA GLY A 332 14.84 1.72 9.10
C GLY A 332 13.33 1.69 9.17
N VAL A 333 12.76 0.50 9.00
CA VAL A 333 11.32 0.29 9.20
C VAL A 333 10.97 0.64 10.65
N GLY A 334 9.86 1.35 10.84
CA GLY A 334 9.45 1.87 12.14
C GLY A 334 8.84 0.80 13.06
N MET A 335 7.72 1.16 13.68
CA MET A 335 6.94 0.23 14.50
C MET A 335 6.27 -0.80 13.59
N ARG A 336 6.90 -1.99 13.47
CA ARG A 336 6.38 -3.12 12.68
C ARG A 336 4.87 -3.27 12.84
N GLY A 337 4.11 -3.08 11.75
CA GLY A 337 2.66 -3.25 11.74
C GLY A 337 1.95 -2.61 10.56
N ASP A 338 0.71 -3.03 10.32
CA ASP A 338 -0.15 -2.43 9.30
C ASP A 338 -0.38 -0.93 9.62
N SER A 339 0.07 -0.05 8.73
CA SER A 339 -0.15 1.39 8.83
C SER A 339 -1.62 1.77 8.62
N GLY A 340 -2.43 0.83 8.14
CA GLY A 340 -3.88 0.90 8.00
C GLY A 340 -4.30 1.23 6.57
N ARG A 341 -5.61 1.10 6.29
CA ARG A 341 -6.17 1.44 4.98
C ARG A 341 -5.93 2.90 4.64
N GLY A 342 -5.49 3.13 3.40
CA GLY A 342 -5.15 4.44 2.86
C GLY A 342 -3.86 5.03 3.42
N ALA A 343 -3.00 4.22 4.04
CA ALA A 343 -1.68 4.66 4.41
C ALA A 343 -0.91 5.11 3.15
N VAL A 344 -0.15 6.19 3.26
CA VAL A 344 0.68 6.75 2.18
C VAL A 344 2.13 6.82 2.67
N ALA A 345 3.07 6.45 1.81
CA ALA A 345 4.48 6.77 1.94
C ALA A 345 4.92 7.54 0.69
N LEU A 346 5.71 8.60 0.88
CA LEU A 346 6.49 9.29 -0.15
C LEU A 346 7.95 9.19 0.27
N ALA A 347 8.54 8.02 0.10
CA ALA A 347 9.86 7.70 0.59
C ALA A 347 10.62 6.90 -0.49
N PRO A 348 11.95 7.03 -0.54
CA PRO A 348 12.74 6.10 -1.35
C PRO A 348 12.59 4.70 -0.77
N ASP A 349 12.24 3.74 -1.61
CA ASP A 349 12.20 2.33 -1.24
C ASP A 349 12.82 1.48 -2.35
N PRO A 350 13.98 0.85 -2.07
CA PRO A 350 14.67 0.03 -3.06
C PRO A 350 13.91 -1.25 -3.40
N GLU A 351 12.98 -1.73 -2.56
CA GLU A 351 12.19 -2.94 -2.84
C GLU A 351 11.05 -2.67 -3.84
N THR A 352 10.47 -1.48 -3.78
CA THR A 352 9.36 -1.05 -4.65
C THR A 352 9.80 -0.16 -5.82
N GLU A 353 11.10 0.10 -5.96
CA GLU A 353 11.70 1.04 -6.92
C GLU A 353 11.17 2.49 -6.79
N GLU A 354 10.66 2.84 -5.61
CA GLU A 354 10.17 4.20 -5.33
C GLU A 354 11.33 5.17 -5.15
N GLY A 355 11.29 6.30 -5.86
CA GLY A 355 12.34 7.31 -5.85
C GLY A 355 12.25 8.31 -4.69
N GLY A 356 11.13 8.30 -3.96
CA GLY A 356 10.81 9.32 -2.96
C GLY A 356 10.53 10.70 -3.56
N LEU A 357 10.13 11.64 -2.70
CA LEU A 357 10.06 13.06 -3.06
C LEU A 357 11.33 13.77 -2.58
N GLN A 358 12.05 14.37 -3.53
CA GLN A 358 13.25 15.16 -3.23
C GLN A 358 12.87 16.63 -2.97
N PHE A 359 13.59 17.24 -2.03
CA PHE A 359 13.44 18.64 -1.67
C PHE A 359 14.79 19.34 -1.64
N GLU A 360 14.81 20.60 -2.06
CA GLU A 360 15.83 21.53 -1.62
C GLU A 360 15.36 22.15 -0.29
N LEU A 361 16.15 21.96 0.77
CA LEU A 361 15.90 22.56 2.08
C LEU A 361 16.76 23.81 2.23
N SER A 362 16.16 24.90 2.68
CA SER A 362 16.88 26.12 3.05
C SER A 362 16.32 26.74 4.32
N PHE A 363 17.23 27.35 5.09
CA PHE A 363 16.92 28.15 6.27
C PHE A 363 17.30 29.58 5.97
N VAL A 364 16.30 30.44 5.93
CA VAL A 364 16.45 31.80 5.41
C VAL A 364 16.00 32.79 6.47
N LYS A 365 16.68 33.92 6.56
CA LYS A 365 16.19 35.03 7.39
C LYS A 365 14.89 35.57 6.78
N PRO A 366 13.96 36.09 7.58
CA PRO A 366 12.82 36.83 7.08
C PRO A 366 13.28 37.83 6.01
N GLY A 367 12.49 37.94 4.96
CA GLY A 367 12.76 38.88 3.88
C GLY A 367 12.74 40.31 4.41
N ALA A 368 13.20 41.24 3.57
CA ALA A 368 12.94 42.65 3.81
C ALA A 368 11.94 43.17 2.77
N CYS A 369 11.13 44.15 3.17
CA CYS A 369 10.21 44.78 2.25
C CYS A 369 10.99 45.42 1.11
N ARG A 370 10.53 45.21 -0.13
CA ARG A 370 11.25 45.70 -1.32
C ARG A 370 11.51 47.22 -1.26
N ASN A 371 10.61 48.01 -0.68
CA ASN A 371 10.80 49.45 -0.54
C ASN A 371 11.48 49.86 0.78
N ASN A 372 11.78 48.93 1.67
CA ASN A 372 12.43 49.19 2.95
C ASN A 372 13.22 47.97 3.45
N GLU A 373 14.51 47.92 3.11
CA GLU A 373 15.43 46.83 3.51
C GLU A 373 15.61 46.69 5.04
N ASN A 374 15.22 47.71 5.81
CA ASN A 374 15.24 47.66 7.28
C ASN A 374 13.92 47.15 7.88
N GLN A 375 12.90 46.91 7.06
CA GLN A 375 11.61 46.39 7.48
C GLN A 375 11.56 44.91 7.14
N GLU A 376 11.76 44.08 8.17
CA GLU A 376 11.59 42.63 8.04
C GLU A 376 10.14 42.30 7.72
N CYS A 377 9.96 41.32 6.85
CA CYS A 377 8.67 40.83 6.42
C CYS A 377 8.68 39.32 6.26
N SER A 378 7.49 38.74 6.36
CA SER A 378 7.23 37.32 6.10
C SER A 378 6.17 37.10 5.04
N ALA A 379 5.41 38.14 4.75
CA ALA A 379 4.36 38.19 3.75
C ALA A 379 4.26 39.62 3.23
N ASP A 380 3.71 39.79 2.03
CA ASP A 380 3.51 41.11 1.41
C ASP A 380 2.69 42.07 2.28
N ALA A 381 1.78 41.53 3.09
CA ALA A 381 0.97 42.33 4.02
C ALA A 381 1.82 43.08 5.07
N ASP A 382 3.00 42.57 5.41
CA ASP A 382 3.92 43.21 6.34
C ASP A 382 4.60 44.46 5.73
N CYS A 383 4.52 44.63 4.41
CA CYS A 383 5.21 45.69 3.66
C CYS A 383 4.33 46.88 3.27
N GLY A 384 3.04 46.84 3.61
CA GLY A 384 2.06 47.85 3.21
C GLY A 384 1.43 47.56 1.85
N GLU A 385 0.36 48.29 1.51
CA GLU A 385 -0.39 48.05 0.27
C GLU A 385 0.50 48.20 -0.98
N GLY A 386 0.63 47.11 -1.73
CA GLY A 386 1.31 47.09 -3.02
C GLY A 386 2.82 46.89 -2.96
N ASP A 387 3.39 46.69 -1.78
CA ASP A 387 4.79 46.29 -1.64
C ASP A 387 4.91 44.77 -1.43
N ILE A 388 6.00 44.21 -1.92
CA ILE A 388 6.26 42.77 -1.82
C ILE A 388 7.32 42.52 -0.78
N CYS A 389 7.10 41.49 0.03
CA CYS A 389 8.17 40.95 0.83
C CYS A 389 9.14 40.25 -0.12
N MET A 390 10.35 40.79 -0.29
CA MET A 390 11.36 40.13 -1.12
C MET A 390 11.60 38.75 -0.50
N GLU A 391 11.24 37.70 -1.25
CA GLU A 391 11.04 36.36 -0.70
C GLU A 391 12.27 35.87 0.06
N ALA A 392 12.05 35.42 1.29
CA ALA A 392 13.08 34.71 2.03
C ALA A 392 13.45 33.41 1.30
N CYS A 393 12.47 32.71 0.72
CA CYS A 393 12.66 31.45 0.01
C CYS A 393 13.00 31.71 -1.47
N GLY A 394 14.21 31.41 -1.93
CA GLY A 394 14.54 31.36 -3.38
C GLY A 394 15.80 32.10 -3.84
N ASP A 395 16.32 33.01 -3.01
CA ASP A 395 17.56 33.76 -3.33
C ASP A 395 18.85 33.07 -2.84
N GLY A 396 18.71 32.01 -2.04
CA GLY A 396 19.82 31.18 -1.56
C GLY A 396 20.23 30.11 -2.56
N ARG A 397 21.52 29.78 -2.63
CA ARG A 397 21.93 28.51 -3.26
C ARG A 397 21.29 27.37 -2.45
N PRO A 398 20.69 26.35 -3.09
CA PRO A 398 20.20 25.20 -2.34
C PRO A 398 21.37 24.55 -1.62
N ASP A 399 21.25 24.42 -0.30
CA ASP A 399 22.33 23.88 0.54
C ASP A 399 22.48 22.36 0.34
N MET A 400 21.39 21.67 0.01
CA MET A 400 21.37 20.25 -0.35
C MET A 400 20.01 19.83 -0.92
N ALA A 401 20.03 19.00 -1.97
CA ALA A 401 18.86 18.23 -2.39
C ALA A 401 18.86 16.91 -1.63
N THR A 402 17.79 16.63 -0.89
CA THR A 402 17.64 15.39 -0.13
C THR A 402 16.25 14.80 -0.28
N ALA A 403 16.15 13.47 -0.29
CA ALA A 403 14.87 12.78 -0.25
C ALA A 403 14.35 12.77 1.18
N VAL A 404 13.17 13.36 1.39
CA VAL A 404 12.55 13.44 2.71
C VAL A 404 11.40 12.44 2.77
N PRO A 405 11.47 11.39 3.61
CA PRO A 405 10.42 10.39 3.69
C PRO A 405 9.20 10.97 4.42
N PHE A 406 8.15 11.26 3.67
CA PHE A 406 6.86 11.61 4.26
C PHE A 406 5.99 10.36 4.38
N SER A 407 5.36 10.15 5.53
CA SER A 407 4.45 9.02 5.73
C SER A 407 3.17 9.44 6.44
N SER A 408 2.05 8.78 6.15
CA SER A 408 0.85 8.87 6.99
C SER A 408 0.86 7.85 8.15
N GLY A 409 1.82 6.92 8.13
CA GLY A 409 2.05 5.92 9.17
C GLY A 409 2.75 6.49 10.41
N PRO A 410 3.08 5.62 11.38
CA PRO A 410 3.89 5.99 12.55
C PRO A 410 5.34 6.30 12.17
N VAL A 411 5.88 7.37 12.76
CA VAL A 411 7.27 7.79 12.63
C VAL A 411 7.87 7.88 14.01
N ARG A 412 9.05 7.27 14.19
CA ARG A 412 9.80 7.33 15.44
C ARG A 412 11.18 7.94 15.19
N VAL A 413 11.55 8.92 16.00
CA VAL A 413 12.92 9.46 16.01
C VAL A 413 13.56 9.16 17.35
N GLN A 414 14.81 8.72 17.35
CA GLN A 414 15.59 8.46 18.55
C GLN A 414 16.94 9.16 18.51
N VAL A 415 17.32 9.76 19.63
CA VAL A 415 18.67 10.29 19.87
C VAL A 415 19.23 9.58 21.09
N ALA A 416 20.17 8.67 20.88
CA ALA A 416 20.92 8.05 21.96
C ALA A 416 22.01 9.01 22.47
N ASN A 417 22.28 8.94 23.77
CA ASN A 417 23.28 9.80 24.43
C ASN A 417 23.05 11.30 24.18
N ALA A 418 21.78 11.72 24.10
CA ALA A 418 21.40 13.09 23.76
C ALA A 418 22.03 14.11 24.72
N ASP A 419 22.35 15.29 24.21
CA ASP A 419 23.06 16.37 24.91
C ASP A 419 24.44 15.90 25.47
N GLY A 420 25.06 14.90 24.84
CA GLY A 420 26.38 14.39 25.18
C GLY A 420 26.42 13.48 26.41
N VAL A 421 25.28 13.04 26.96
CA VAL A 421 25.24 12.28 28.21
C VAL A 421 25.25 10.78 27.95
N VAL A 422 26.42 10.15 28.09
CA VAL A 422 26.60 8.71 27.87
C VAL A 422 25.79 7.87 28.86
N GLY A 423 25.01 6.93 28.34
CA GLY A 423 24.26 5.94 29.12
C GLY A 423 22.86 6.38 29.54
N GLU A 424 22.42 7.58 29.14
CA GLU A 424 21.02 7.96 29.29
C GLU A 424 20.11 7.19 28.31
N PRO A 425 18.85 6.94 28.70
CA PRO A 425 17.85 6.40 27.78
C PRO A 425 17.72 7.29 26.53
N PRO A 426 17.57 6.70 25.32
CA PRO A 426 17.41 7.50 24.11
C PRO A 426 16.20 8.41 24.19
N ARG A 427 16.39 9.69 23.84
CA ARG A 427 15.26 10.61 23.65
C ARG A 427 14.47 10.14 22.45
N THR A 428 13.19 9.89 22.66
CA THR A 428 12.32 9.32 21.65
C THR A 428 11.16 10.27 21.39
N TYR A 429 10.88 10.54 20.12
CA TYR A 429 9.69 11.24 19.70
C TYR A 429 8.91 10.42 18.69
N ASP A 430 7.65 10.16 19.01
CA ASP A 430 6.72 9.45 18.15
C ASP A 430 5.70 10.43 17.57
N VAL A 431 5.57 10.42 16.24
CA VAL A 431 4.56 11.21 15.53
C VAL A 431 3.84 10.31 14.53
N ARG A 432 2.55 10.56 14.31
CA ARG A 432 1.75 9.79 13.33
C ARG A 432 0.97 10.72 12.43
N GLY A 433 0.95 10.37 11.15
CA GLY A 433 0.07 11.01 10.18
C GLY A 433 -1.39 10.57 10.31
N GLN A 434 -2.14 10.80 9.24
CA GLN A 434 -3.53 10.40 9.09
C GLN A 434 -3.70 9.82 7.69
N ASN A 435 -4.19 8.59 7.63
CA ASN A 435 -4.39 7.89 6.37
C ASN A 435 -5.40 8.62 5.48
N PHE A 436 -5.18 8.46 4.18
CA PHE A 436 -6.01 8.99 3.11
C PHE A 436 -7.24 8.10 2.89
N SER A 437 -8.23 8.60 2.14
CA SER A 437 -9.41 7.81 1.77
C SER A 437 -9.28 7.40 0.30
N CYS A 438 -8.97 6.14 0.01
CA CYS A 438 -8.90 5.68 -1.39
C CYS A 438 -10.21 5.85 -2.16
N SER A 439 -11.36 5.63 -1.50
CA SER A 439 -12.68 5.82 -2.12
C SER A 439 -13.07 7.29 -2.32
N ARG A 440 -12.34 8.22 -1.69
CA ARG A 440 -12.53 9.67 -1.81
C ARG A 440 -11.20 10.37 -2.09
N TRP A 441 -10.33 9.73 -2.86
CA TRP A 441 -8.95 10.19 -3.05
C TRP A 441 -8.93 11.59 -3.67
N THR A 442 -9.72 11.80 -4.72
CA THR A 442 -9.83 13.05 -5.46
C THR A 442 -10.60 14.15 -4.73
N THR A 443 -11.17 13.87 -3.54
CA THR A 443 -11.87 14.89 -2.76
C THR A 443 -10.85 15.79 -2.07
N GLU A 444 -10.80 17.06 -2.50
CA GLU A 444 -10.08 18.11 -1.76
C GLU A 444 -10.66 18.23 -0.35
N ASN A 445 -9.81 18.47 0.66
CA ASN A 445 -10.19 18.54 2.08
C ASN A 445 -10.65 17.18 2.67
N GLY A 446 -10.23 16.07 2.06
CA GLY A 446 -10.40 14.74 2.60
C GLY A 446 -9.44 14.45 3.75
N PRO A 447 -9.60 13.33 4.48
CA PRO A 447 -8.58 12.90 5.45
C PRO A 447 -7.24 12.72 4.75
N GLY A 448 -6.16 13.12 5.43
CA GLY A 448 -4.80 13.07 4.91
C GLY A 448 -3.88 13.92 5.76
N LYS A 449 -2.87 13.30 6.36
CA LYS A 449 -1.78 13.98 7.06
C LYS A 449 -0.51 13.20 6.86
N LEU A 450 0.50 13.87 6.32
CA LEU A 450 1.84 13.36 6.11
C LEU A 450 2.74 13.90 7.22
N VAL A 451 3.62 13.05 7.73
CA VAL A 451 4.58 13.42 8.77
C VAL A 451 5.98 12.98 8.35
N PHE A 452 6.95 13.79 8.73
CA PHE A 452 8.37 13.47 8.68
C PHE A 452 9.02 13.95 9.96
N ALA A 453 10.02 13.24 10.48
CA ALA A 453 10.77 13.71 11.63
C ALA A 453 12.22 13.24 11.56
N PHE A 454 13.12 14.06 12.08
CA PHE A 454 14.55 13.76 12.15
C PHE A 454 15.20 14.43 13.35
N ALA A 455 16.39 13.95 13.71
CA ALA A 455 17.22 14.51 14.76
C ALA A 455 18.28 15.44 14.18
N GLN A 456 18.54 16.54 14.86
CA GLN A 456 19.64 17.47 14.62
C GLN A 456 20.46 17.56 15.90
N LEU A 457 21.76 17.30 15.78
CA LEU A 457 22.69 17.43 16.89
C LEU A 457 23.17 18.88 16.98
N HIS A 458 23.29 19.43 18.18
CA HIS A 458 23.76 20.82 18.44
C HIS A 458 23.00 21.93 17.70
N ALA A 459 21.74 21.69 17.36
CA ALA A 459 21.01 22.57 16.44
C ALA A 459 20.67 23.94 17.05
N PHE A 460 20.57 24.01 18.37
CA PHE A 460 20.01 25.19 19.04
C PHE A 460 20.67 25.45 20.38
N SER A 461 21.04 26.72 20.62
CA SER A 461 21.39 27.24 21.94
C SER A 461 20.34 28.26 22.37
N THR A 462 19.77 28.09 23.56
CA THR A 462 18.71 28.95 24.11
C THR A 462 19.23 30.24 24.79
N GLY A 463 20.50 30.58 24.57
CA GLY A 463 21.15 31.80 25.06
C GLY A 463 22.67 31.69 24.99
N SER A 464 23.41 32.80 25.03
CA SER A 464 24.88 32.80 24.89
C SER A 464 25.63 31.90 25.89
N ASP A 465 24.97 31.55 27.00
CA ASP A 465 25.56 30.85 28.13
C ASP A 465 25.06 29.41 28.28
N LEU A 466 24.14 28.94 27.41
CA LEU A 466 23.62 27.57 27.45
C LEU A 466 24.26 26.72 26.34
N PRO A 467 24.73 25.51 26.66
CA PRO A 467 25.29 24.62 25.65
C PRO A 467 24.23 24.30 24.60
N PRO A 468 24.62 24.14 23.32
CA PRO A 468 23.74 23.62 22.29
C PRO A 468 23.09 22.32 22.75
N SER A 469 21.81 22.16 22.46
CA SER A 469 21.05 20.95 22.77
C SER A 469 20.69 20.20 21.50
N ASP A 470 20.54 18.89 21.63
CA ASP A 470 20.01 18.06 20.58
C ASP A 470 18.52 18.30 20.40
N LEU A 471 18.11 18.34 19.14
CA LEU A 471 16.76 18.72 18.74
C LEU A 471 16.16 17.64 17.85
N ILE A 472 14.97 17.16 18.20
CA ILE A 472 14.15 16.41 17.24
C ILE A 472 13.18 17.38 16.59
N THR A 473 13.19 17.42 15.25
CA THR A 473 12.26 18.24 14.47
C THR A 473 11.27 17.35 13.74
N ALA A 474 9.97 17.66 13.85
CA ALA A 474 8.89 16.97 13.16
C ALA A 474 8.06 17.92 12.29
N PHE A 475 7.88 17.53 11.04
CA PHE A 475 7.16 18.21 9.98
C PHE A 475 5.80 17.55 9.87
N VAL A 476 4.74 18.29 10.19
CA VAL A 476 3.38 17.79 10.07
C VAL A 476 2.69 18.56 8.97
N LEU A 477 2.28 17.88 7.91
CA LEU A 477 1.53 18.44 6.80
C LEU A 477 0.13 17.83 6.83
N SER A 478 -0.90 18.62 7.11
CA SER A 478 -2.30 18.18 7.12
C SER A 478 -3.06 18.80 5.95
N ASP A 479 -3.92 18.03 5.30
CA ASP A 479 -4.82 18.57 4.28
C ASP A 479 -5.85 19.55 4.91
N LYS A 480 -6.49 20.35 4.07
CA LYS A 480 -7.48 21.36 4.47
C LYS A 480 -8.79 20.81 5.01
#